data_AF-A0A6G9AUA9-F1
#
_entry.id   AF-A0A6G9AUA9-F1
#
_cell.length_a   1.000
_cell.length_b   1.000
_cell.length_c   1.000
_cell.angle_alpha   90.00
_cell.angle_beta   90.00
_cell.angle_gamma   90.00
#
_symmetry.space_group_name_H-M   'P 1'
#
loop_
_entity.id
_entity.type
_entity.pdbx_description
1 polymer ?
#
loop_
_entity_poly.entity_id
_entity_poly.type
_entity_poly.pdbx_seq_one_letter_code
_entity_poly.pdbx_strand_id
1 'polypeptide(L)' 'MEGNEKDIELAGKLTQDVNEALNRRIEERFRAALFLVDPNLDMAGVTIISNVANDDELIVGGVEDETIDKAMAIFESEK' A
#
# COMPACT_ATOMS: atom_id res chain seq x y z
N MET A 1 3.25 36.16 15.58
CA MET A 1 3.39 34.71 15.86
C MET A 1 3.17 33.94 14.55
N GLU A 2 3.93 34.23 13.49
CA GLU A 2 3.71 33.66 12.13
C GLU A 2 4.61 32.44 11.81
N GLY A 3 5.56 32.10 12.69
CA GLY A 3 6.49 30.98 12.49
C GLY A 3 5.85 29.61 12.70
N ASN A 4 5.04 29.46 13.75
CA ASN A 4 4.49 28.15 14.15
C ASN A 4 3.48 27.57 13.16
N GLU A 5 2.68 28.39 12.47
CA GLU A 5 1.65 27.90 11.55
C GLU A 5 2.26 27.31 10.27
N LYS A 6 3.34 27.92 9.76
CA LYS A 6 4.07 27.43 8.58
C LYS A 6 4.81 26.12 8.87
N ASP A 7 5.38 25.99 10.06
CA ASP A 7 6.10 24.78 10.46
C ASP A 7 5.13 23.59 10.64
N ILE A 8 3.93 23.83 11.17
CA ILE A 8 2.86 22.82 11.28
C ILE A 8 2.34 22.41 9.90
N GLU A 9 2.12 23.38 8.99
CA GLU A 9 1.67 23.09 7.63
C GLU A 9 2.71 22.29 6.84
N LEU A 10 3.99 22.63 6.99
CA LEU A 10 5.10 21.91 6.36
C LEU A 10 5.23 20.48 6.90
N ALA A 11 5.14 20.29 8.22
CA ALA A 11 5.18 18.97 8.84
C ALA A 11 4.00 18.09 8.38
N GLY A 12 2.81 18.67 8.23
CA GLY A 12 1.63 17.98 7.70
C GLY A 12 1.83 17.50 6.27
N LYS A 13 2.33 18.38 5.38
CA LYS A 13 2.64 18.03 3.98
C LYS A 13 3.70 16.93 3.87
N LEU A 14 4.80 17.04 4.63
CA LEU A 14 5.85 16.02 4.66
C LEU A 14 5.31 14.65 5.11
N THR A 15 4.44 14.64 6.12
CA THR A 15 3.81 13.40 6.61
C THR A 15 2.93 12.77 5.54
N GLN A 16 2.14 13.58 4.83
CA GLN A 16 1.31 13.11 3.73
C GLN A 16 2.16 12.54 2.58
N ASP A 17 3.20 13.24 2.14
CA ASP A 17 4.07 12.80 1.06
C ASP A 17 4.75 11.46 1.39
N VAL A 18 5.21 11.30 2.64
CA VAL A 18 5.79 10.04 3.12
C VAL A 18 4.75 8.93 3.13
N ASN A 19 3.54 9.18 3.65
CA ASN A 19 2.48 8.18 3.67
C ASN A 19 2.05 7.76 2.26
N GLU A 20 1.94 8.69 1.33
CA GLU A 20 1.64 8.40 -0.08
C GLU A 20 2.75 7.55 -0.73
N ALA A 21 4.01 7.87 -0.46
CA ALA A 21 5.13 7.10 -0.99
C ALA A 21 5.17 5.67 -0.41
N LEU A 22 4.87 5.53 0.88
CA LEU A 22 4.79 4.21 1.53
C LEU A 22 3.62 3.40 0.99
N ASN A 23 2.43 4.00 0.85
CA ASN A 23 1.25 3.35 0.28
C ASN A 23 1.54 2.80 -1.13
N ARG A 24 2.10 3.63 -2.02
CA ARG A 24 2.47 3.19 -3.38
C ARG A 24 3.46 2.04 -3.36
N ARG A 25 4.46 2.09 -2.47
CA ARG A 25 5.45 1.02 -2.36
C ARG A 25 4.84 -0.29 -1.86
N ILE A 26 3.90 -0.23 -0.91
CA ILE A 26 3.16 -1.39 -0.42
C ILE A 26 2.32 -1.98 -1.55
N GLU A 27 1.58 -1.14 -2.28
CA GLU A 27 0.78 -1.55 -3.43
C GLU A 27 1.62 -2.25 -4.51
N GLU A 28 2.74 -1.67 -4.92
CA GLU A 28 3.64 -2.24 -5.92
C GLU A 28 4.20 -3.60 -5.51
N ARG A 29 4.63 -3.73 -4.25
CA ARG A 29 5.15 -4.99 -3.71
C ARG A 29 4.05 -6.05 -3.61
N PHE A 30 2.85 -5.67 -3.18
CA PHE A 30 1.73 -6.59 -3.11
C PHE A 30 1.28 -7.05 -4.51
N ARG A 31 1.30 -6.14 -5.51
CA ARG A 31 1.09 -6.51 -6.92
C ARG A 31 2.13 -7.52 -7.41
N ALA A 32 3.40 -7.35 -7.03
CA ALA A 32 4.44 -8.32 -7.37
C ALA A 32 4.19 -9.69 -6.72
N ALA A 33 3.78 -9.71 -5.44
CA ALA A 33 3.43 -10.94 -4.75
C ALA A 33 2.25 -11.67 -5.42
N LEU A 34 1.19 -10.94 -5.80
CA LEU A 34 0.06 -11.50 -6.54
C LEU A 34 0.50 -12.11 -7.88
N PHE A 35 1.37 -11.43 -8.62
CA PHE A 35 1.91 -11.95 -9.88
C PHE A 35 2.78 -13.20 -9.70
N LEU A 36 3.48 -13.33 -8.57
CA LEU A 36 4.23 -14.55 -8.24
C LEU A 36 3.33 -15.72 -7.89
N VAL A 37 2.17 -15.47 -7.27
CA VAL A 37 1.16 -16.50 -6.96
C VAL A 37 0.43 -16.96 -8.22
N ASP A 38 -0.05 -16.01 -9.03
CA ASP A 38 -0.72 -16.29 -10.29
C ASP A 38 -0.25 -15.33 -11.39
N PRO A 39 0.69 -15.76 -12.25
CA PRO A 39 1.18 -14.96 -13.38
C PRO A 39 0.11 -14.67 -14.45
N ASN A 40 -1.01 -15.38 -14.45
CA ASN A 40 -2.10 -15.18 -15.41
C ASN A 40 -3.22 -14.30 -14.86
N LEU A 41 -3.09 -13.79 -13.62
CA LEU A 41 -4.07 -12.91 -12.99
C LEU A 41 -4.24 -11.63 -13.80
N ASP A 42 -5.50 -11.25 -14.07
CA ASP A 42 -5.81 -9.98 -14.74
C ASP A 42 -5.59 -8.80 -13.79
N MET A 43 -4.35 -8.32 -13.74
CA MET A 43 -3.94 -7.20 -12.87
C MET A 43 -4.66 -5.87 -13.18
N ALA A 44 -5.32 -5.74 -14.33
CA ALA A 44 -6.15 -4.58 -14.65
C ALA A 44 -7.49 -4.61 -13.88
N GLY A 45 -7.99 -5.80 -13.54
CA GLY A 45 -9.17 -5.98 -12.68
C GLY A 45 -8.87 -5.91 -11.18
N VAL A 46 -7.59 -5.90 -10.79
CA VAL A 46 -7.16 -5.93 -9.39
C VAL A 46 -7.07 -4.53 -8.79
N THR A 47 -7.80 -4.35 -7.69
CA THR A 47 -7.73 -3.15 -6.85
C THR A 47 -6.92 -3.46 -5.59
N ILE A 48 -5.93 -2.62 -5.29
CA ILE A 48 -5.14 -2.70 -4.05
C ILE A 48 -5.07 -1.28 -3.51
N ILE A 49 -5.43 -1.10 -2.24
CA ILE A 49 -5.42 0.18 -1.55
C ILE A 49 -4.68 -0.04 -0.24
N SER A 50 -3.55 0.65 -0.08
CA SER A 50 -2.81 0.70 1.19
C SER A 50 -3.14 1.99 1.95
N ASN A 51 -3.27 1.89 3.27
CA ASN A 51 -3.48 3.03 4.15
C ASN A 51 -2.60 2.97 5.41
N VAL A 52 -1.32 3.31 5.25
CA VAL A 52 -0.37 3.41 6.38
C VAL A 52 -0.75 4.48 7.41
N ALA A 53 -1.56 5.46 7.02
CA ALA A 53 -2.03 6.49 7.95
C ALA A 53 -3.12 5.98 8.90
N ASN A 54 -3.75 4.84 8.57
CA ASN A 54 -4.87 4.26 9.30
C ASN A 54 -4.59 2.78 9.61
N ASP A 55 -3.70 2.55 10.59
CA ASP A 55 -3.42 1.22 11.16
C ASP A 55 -2.89 0.18 10.14
N ASP A 56 -2.12 0.64 9.14
CA ASP A 56 -1.53 -0.21 8.09
C ASP A 56 -2.56 -1.08 7.34
N GLU A 57 -3.76 -0.56 7.11
CA GLU A 57 -4.84 -1.27 6.41
C GLU A 57 -4.48 -1.53 4.94
N LEU A 58 -4.72 -2.77 4.48
CA LEU A 58 -4.56 -3.19 3.08
C LEU A 58 -5.88 -3.80 2.58
N ILE A 59 -6.48 -3.16 1.58
CA ILE A 59 -7.71 -3.63 0.94
C ILE A 59 -7.36 -4.16 -0.45
N VAL A 60 -7.74 -5.41 -0.74
CA VAL A 60 -7.52 -6.08 -2.02
C VAL A 60 -8.86 -6.55 -2.58
N GLY A 61 -9.10 -6.28 -3.86
CA GLY A 61 -10.35 -6.65 -4.54
C GLY A 61 -10.10 -7.10 -5.97
N GLY A 62 -11.06 -7.88 -6.51
CA GLY A 62 -10.95 -8.48 -7.85
C GLY A 62 -10.05 -9.71 -7.91
N VAL A 63 -9.71 -10.29 -6.75
CA VAL A 63 -8.86 -11.47 -6.59
C VAL A 63 -9.56 -12.45 -5.65
N GLU A 64 -9.40 -13.75 -5.88
CA GLU A 64 -9.90 -14.78 -4.94
C GLU A 64 -9.12 -14.76 -3.61
N ASP A 65 -9.82 -14.97 -2.50
CA ASP A 65 -9.25 -14.94 -1.15
C ASP A 65 -8.01 -15.85 -1.01
N GLU A 66 -8.02 -17.05 -1.60
CA GLU A 66 -6.87 -17.97 -1.54
C GLU A 66 -5.60 -17.38 -2.18
N THR A 67 -5.77 -16.62 -3.28
CA THR A 67 -4.66 -15.95 -3.95
C THR A 67 -4.16 -14.76 -3.13
N ILE A 68 -5.07 -14.04 -2.46
CA ILE A 68 -4.72 -12.97 -1.52
C ILE A 68 -3.93 -13.52 -0.34
N ASP A 69 -4.37 -14.62 0.28
CA ASP A 69 -3.71 -15.24 1.43
C ASP A 69 -2.27 -15.69 1.08
N LYS A 70 -2.10 -16.31 -0.09
CA LYS A 70 -0.77 -16.71 -0.59
C LYS A 70 0.12 -15.50 -0.87
N ALA A 71 -0.45 -14.44 -1.46
CA ALA A 71 0.30 -13.23 -1.74
C ALA A 71 0.69 -12.49 -0.46
N MET A 72 -0.18 -12.47 0.56
CA MET A 72 0.13 -11.96 1.90
C MET A 72 1.28 -12.71 2.54
N ALA A 73 1.31 -14.04 2.48
CA ALA A 73 2.42 -14.82 3.02
C ALA A 73 3.76 -14.47 2.36
N ILE A 74 3.78 -14.27 1.04
CA ILE A 74 4.98 -13.81 0.32
C ILE A 74 5.35 -12.39 0.75
N PHE A 75 4.38 -11.48 0.75
CA PHE A 75 4.56 -10.07 1.07
C PHE A 75 5.12 -9.85 2.48
N GLU A 76 4.63 -10.61 3.47
CA GLU A 76 5.12 -10.57 4.85
C GLU A 76 6.50 -11.20 5.02
N SER A 77 6.84 -12.20 4.19
CA SER A 77 8.15 -12.87 4.23
C SER A 77 9.30 -12.00 3.73
N GLU A 78 8.99 -10.95 2.97
CA GLU A 78 9.96 -9.96 2.48
C GLU A 78 10.16 -8.77 3.45
N LYS A 79 9.70 -8.86 4.71
CA LYS A 79 9.97 -7.84 5.74
C LYS A 79 11.35 -7.97 6.36
#